data_AF-A0A1V4GU16-F1
#
_entry.id   AF-A0A1V4GU16-F1
#
_cell.length_a   1.000
_cell.length_b   1.000
_cell.length_c   1.000
_cell.angle_alpha   90.00
_cell.angle_beta   90.00
_cell.angle_gamma   90.00
#
_symmetry.space_group_name_H-M   'P 1'
#
loop_
_entity.id
_entity.type
_entity.pdbx_description
1 polymer ?
#
loop_
_entity_poly.entity_id
_entity_poly.type
_entity_poly.pdbx_seq_one_letter_code
_entity_poly.pdbx_strand_id
1 'polypeptide(L)'
;MTVSLEQLQGLENKHGFNYPMIYKTLCQNNMLTWGEVNIHWKKEIYPTLKDNPPLSLYINHIEVMDFDDIEHITDMFLNQDDHMAINPNYLFVPFLQDGLGDYYCFWYHHDLPYLSKDDVPIVLFHHDYDEADILAKDLQDFIFYLMLYGVVDIESDSELMQDIETNLANYLKSHKKYLKPEHYDVIKKIYGYNFDDNKEGLIDEGEFIKMLHEHIGFKGLLTSFDCR
;
A
#
# COMPACT_ATOMS: atom_id res chain seq x y z
N MET A 1 -2.80 12.99 12.03
CA MET A 1 -1.69 12.25 11.41
C MET A 1 -1.84 12.42 9.91
N THR A 2 -1.10 13.36 9.32
CA THR A 2 -1.19 13.65 7.88
C THR A 2 0.19 14.00 7.37
N VAL A 3 0.68 13.20 6.44
CA VAL A 3 1.92 13.49 5.72
C VAL A 3 1.71 14.71 4.83
N SER A 4 2.65 15.67 4.85
CA SER A 4 2.58 16.89 4.04
C SER A 4 3.57 16.87 2.87
N LEU A 5 3.29 17.65 1.83
CA LEU A 5 4.21 17.79 0.68
C LEU A 5 5.58 18.36 1.08
N GLU A 6 5.62 19.25 2.07
CA GLU A 6 6.86 19.85 2.55
C GLU A 6 7.75 18.79 3.20
N GLN A 7 7.15 17.94 4.04
CA GLN A 7 7.83 16.79 4.65
C GLN A 7 8.35 15.81 3.59
N LEU A 8 7.51 15.43 2.61
CA LEU A 8 7.94 14.57 1.50
C LEU A 8 9.11 15.17 0.73
N GLN A 9 9.06 16.47 0.43
CA GLN A 9 10.14 17.16 -0.27
C GLN A 9 11.42 17.24 0.56
N GLY A 10 11.29 17.35 1.89
CA GLY A 10 12.42 17.28 2.82
C GLY A 10 13.15 15.95 2.73
N LEU A 11 12.41 14.84 2.76
CA LEU A 11 13.00 13.50 2.69
C LEU A 11 13.62 13.21 1.31
N GLU A 12 12.98 13.64 0.23
CA GLU A 12 13.53 13.60 -1.13
C GLU A 12 14.90 14.30 -1.21
N ASN A 13 15.01 15.50 -0.63
CA ASN A 13 16.25 16.27 -0.63
C ASN A 13 17.33 15.61 0.26
N LYS A 14 16.93 15.02 1.38
CA LYS A 14 17.83 14.36 2.35
C LYS A 14 18.50 13.13 1.73
N HIS A 15 17.75 12.29 1.02
CA HIS A 15 18.24 11.00 0.50
C HIS A 15 18.43 10.96 -1.02
N GLY A 16 18.13 12.03 -1.74
CA GLY A 16 18.44 12.17 -3.17
C GLY A 16 17.54 11.36 -4.10
N PHE A 17 16.25 11.23 -3.80
CA PHE A 17 15.26 10.55 -4.63
C PHE A 17 14.06 11.47 -4.92
N ASN A 18 13.12 11.00 -5.76
CA ASN A 18 11.83 11.67 -5.96
C ASN A 18 10.70 10.66 -5.79
N TYR A 19 9.73 10.97 -4.94
CA TYR A 19 8.49 10.22 -4.83
C TYR A 19 7.73 10.23 -6.15
N PRO A 20 7.06 9.12 -6.51
CA PRO A 20 6.14 9.09 -7.64
C PRO A 20 5.09 10.20 -7.53
N MET A 21 4.76 10.85 -8.64
CA MET A 21 3.76 11.93 -8.67
C MET A 21 2.39 11.48 -8.12
N ILE A 22 2.03 10.21 -8.32
CA ILE A 22 0.82 9.61 -7.76
C ILE A 22 0.84 9.67 -6.22
N TYR A 23 1.99 9.42 -5.57
CA TYR A 23 2.11 9.48 -4.12
C TYR A 23 1.92 10.91 -3.57
N LYS A 24 2.52 11.90 -4.23
CA LYS A 24 2.30 13.32 -3.91
C LYS A 24 0.83 13.73 -4.10
N THR A 25 0.17 13.17 -5.11
CA THR A 25 -1.26 13.39 -5.37
C THR A 25 -2.14 12.73 -4.31
N LEU A 26 -1.78 11.53 -3.80
CA LEU A 26 -2.45 10.90 -2.67
C LEU A 26 -2.35 11.77 -1.40
N CYS A 27 -1.16 12.28 -1.10
CA CYS A 27 -0.92 13.22 0.00
C CYS A 27 -1.83 14.46 -0.12
N GLN A 28 -1.82 15.15 -1.26
CA GLN A 28 -2.66 16.33 -1.51
C GLN A 28 -4.16 16.08 -1.36
N ASN A 29 -4.61 14.87 -1.68
CA ASN A 29 -6.01 14.48 -1.63
C ASN A 29 -6.42 13.89 -0.27
N ASN A 30 -5.58 13.99 0.76
CA ASN A 30 -5.80 13.40 2.09
C ASN A 30 -6.08 11.88 2.04
N MET A 31 -5.38 11.17 1.17
CA MET A 31 -5.52 9.71 1.04
C MET A 31 -4.52 8.94 1.92
N LEU A 32 -3.56 9.63 2.55
CA LEU A 32 -2.51 9.06 3.41
C LEU A 32 -2.80 9.37 4.90
N THR A 33 -4.00 9.04 5.36
CA THR A 33 -4.45 9.34 6.73
C THR A 33 -5.64 8.47 7.11
N TRP A 34 -5.81 8.23 8.41
CA TRP A 34 -7.08 7.78 8.99
C TRP A 34 -7.78 8.90 9.76
N GLY A 35 -7.35 10.16 9.62
CA GLY A 35 -7.79 11.24 10.49
C GLY A 35 -7.16 11.14 11.88
N GLU A 36 -7.83 11.69 12.89
CA GLU A 36 -7.35 11.67 14.28
C GLU A 36 -7.77 10.38 15.00
N VAL A 37 -6.85 9.43 15.13
CA VAL A 37 -7.11 8.15 15.80
C VAL A 37 -7.19 8.35 17.31
N ASN A 38 -8.40 8.22 17.88
CA ASN A 38 -8.69 8.34 19.30
C ASN A 38 -9.85 7.41 19.71
N ILE A 39 -10.22 7.40 20.99
CA ILE A 39 -11.30 6.54 21.53
C ILE A 39 -12.68 6.79 20.89
N HIS A 40 -12.88 7.92 20.22
CA HIS A 40 -14.12 8.28 19.54
C HIS A 40 -14.01 8.16 18.02
N TRP A 41 -12.87 7.71 17.49
CA TRP A 41 -12.57 7.65 16.05
C TRP A 41 -13.71 7.00 15.25
N LYS A 42 -14.17 5.83 15.71
CA LYS A 42 -15.25 5.09 15.05
C LYS A 42 -16.57 5.85 14.96
N LYS A 43 -16.89 6.68 15.95
CA LYS A 43 -18.15 7.41 16.03
C LYS A 43 -18.08 8.78 15.34
N GLU A 44 -16.92 9.43 15.41
CA GLU A 44 -16.78 10.84 15.03
C GLU A 44 -15.97 11.03 13.74
N ILE A 45 -14.96 10.19 13.51
CA ILE A 45 -14.02 10.33 12.38
C ILE A 45 -14.38 9.38 11.26
N TYR A 46 -14.51 8.08 11.52
CA TYR A 46 -14.80 7.05 10.52
C TYR A 46 -15.98 7.40 9.59
N PRO A 47 -17.15 7.87 10.11
CA PRO A 47 -18.28 8.20 9.23
C PRO A 47 -17.96 9.30 8.21
N THR A 48 -17.04 10.21 8.54
CA THR A 48 -16.61 11.30 7.65
C THR A 48 -15.69 10.81 6.52
N LEU A 49 -15.06 9.65 6.70
CA LEU A 49 -14.16 9.05 5.71
C LEU A 49 -14.93 8.21 4.66
N LYS A 50 -16.13 7.70 4.98
CA LYS A 50 -16.89 6.78 4.11
C LYS A 50 -17.21 7.32 2.71
N ASP A 51 -17.40 8.63 2.56
CA ASP A 51 -17.74 9.25 1.28
C ASP A 51 -16.54 9.39 0.33
N ASN A 52 -15.32 9.44 0.89
CA ASN A 52 -14.06 9.49 0.17
C ASN A 52 -12.98 8.75 0.96
N PRO A 53 -13.05 7.41 1.02
CA PRO A 53 -12.21 6.60 1.89
C PRO A 53 -10.73 6.70 1.48
N PRO A 54 -9.81 6.95 2.44
CA PRO A 54 -8.35 6.96 2.23
C PRO A 54 -7.79 5.59 1.84
N LEU A 55 -6.50 5.58 1.45
CA LEU A 55 -5.85 4.46 0.76
C LEU A 55 -6.01 3.11 1.49
N SER A 56 -5.74 3.04 2.79
CA SER A 56 -5.77 1.77 3.53
C SER A 56 -7.03 1.55 4.38
N LEU A 57 -8.05 2.41 4.27
CA LEU A 57 -9.18 2.41 5.22
C LEU A 57 -9.90 1.06 5.33
N TYR A 58 -9.97 0.33 4.22
CA TYR A 58 -10.72 -0.93 4.10
C TYR A 58 -9.82 -2.13 3.84
N ILE A 59 -8.54 -2.03 4.18
CA ILE A 59 -7.58 -3.11 3.97
C ILE A 59 -7.11 -3.59 5.34
N ASN A 60 -7.49 -4.83 5.67
CA ASN A 60 -7.12 -5.44 6.94
C ASN A 60 -5.60 -5.47 7.11
N HIS A 61 -5.17 -5.18 8.34
CA HIS A 61 -3.78 -5.17 8.74
C HIS A 61 -2.87 -4.17 8.01
N ILE A 62 -3.37 -3.23 7.20
CA ILE A 62 -2.53 -2.23 6.52
C ILE A 62 -2.75 -0.85 7.13
N GLU A 63 -1.68 -0.26 7.66
CA GLU A 63 -1.73 1.02 8.35
C GLU A 63 -0.97 2.10 7.57
N VAL A 64 -1.50 3.32 7.62
CA VAL A 64 -0.76 4.51 7.16
C VAL A 64 0.30 4.87 8.19
N MET A 65 1.51 5.16 7.72
CA MET A 65 2.61 5.57 8.58
C MET A 65 2.60 7.08 8.80
N ASP A 66 2.99 7.50 10.00
CA ASP A 66 3.33 8.89 10.27
C ASP A 66 4.65 9.27 9.61
N PHE A 67 4.81 10.57 9.30
CA PHE A 67 6.02 11.02 8.62
C PHE A 67 7.28 10.79 9.45
N ASP A 68 7.21 11.01 10.77
CA ASP A 68 8.35 10.83 11.66
C ASP A 68 8.80 9.35 11.66
N ASP A 69 7.87 8.41 11.58
CA ASP A 69 8.18 6.97 11.45
C ASP A 69 8.76 6.65 10.07
N ILE A 70 8.20 7.23 8.99
CA ILE A 70 8.75 7.06 7.64
C ILE A 70 10.22 7.50 7.61
N GLU A 71 10.52 8.68 8.14
CA GLU A 71 11.89 9.20 8.19
C GLU A 71 12.78 8.32 9.07
N HIS A 72 12.31 7.95 10.26
CA HIS A 72 13.08 7.14 11.21
C HIS A 72 13.46 5.76 10.63
N ILE A 73 12.50 5.05 10.05
CA ILE A 73 12.72 3.72 9.47
C ILE A 73 13.61 3.82 8.21
N THR A 74 13.46 4.87 7.40
CA THR A 74 14.38 5.12 6.27
C THR A 74 15.82 5.28 6.75
N ASP A 75 16.04 6.03 7.84
CA ASP A 75 17.38 6.21 8.42
C ASP A 75 17.93 4.90 9.01
N MET A 76 17.09 4.06 9.62
CA MET A 76 17.48 2.74 10.14
C MET A 76 17.92 1.80 9.02
N PHE A 77 17.16 1.72 7.92
CA PHE A 77 17.55 0.90 6.76
C PHE A 77 18.95 1.26 6.22
N LEU A 78 19.31 2.54 6.25
CA LEU A 78 20.60 3.01 5.74
C LEU A 78 21.75 2.90 6.76
N ASN A 79 21.44 2.71 8.04
CA ASN A 79 22.43 2.60 9.10
C ASN A 79 22.98 1.18 9.21
N GLN A 80 24.21 0.97 8.74
CA GLN A 80 24.84 -0.36 8.70
C GLN A 80 25.16 -0.98 10.07
N ASP A 81 25.05 -0.20 11.16
CA ASP A 81 25.15 -0.71 12.53
C ASP A 81 23.79 -1.12 13.12
N ASP A 82 22.69 -0.90 12.39
CA ASP A 82 21.33 -1.24 12.80
C ASP A 82 20.96 -2.69 12.44
N HIS A 83 20.11 -3.32 13.24
CA HIS A 83 19.57 -4.66 12.97
C HIS A 83 18.68 -4.72 11.72
N MET A 84 18.08 -3.59 11.33
CA MET A 84 17.25 -3.46 10.12
C MET A 84 18.06 -2.99 8.90
N ALA A 85 19.38 -2.91 8.99
CA ALA A 85 20.22 -2.46 7.88
C ALA A 85 19.95 -3.27 6.60
N ILE A 86 19.74 -2.57 5.49
CA ILE A 86 19.63 -3.17 4.16
C ILE A 86 20.93 -3.01 3.37
N ASN A 87 20.98 -3.66 2.21
CA ASN A 87 22.08 -3.56 1.27
C ASN A 87 22.42 -2.09 1.00
N PRO A 88 23.67 -1.66 1.16
CA PRO A 88 24.04 -0.24 1.06
C PRO A 88 23.90 0.34 -0.36
N ASN A 89 23.65 -0.49 -1.37
CA ASN A 89 23.36 -0.03 -2.73
C ASN A 89 21.86 0.22 -2.98
N TYR A 90 20.99 -0.18 -2.06
CA TYR A 90 19.55 0.01 -2.15
C TYR A 90 19.11 1.23 -1.35
N LEU A 91 17.94 1.74 -1.69
CA LEU A 91 17.23 2.73 -0.88
C LEU A 91 15.77 2.30 -0.80
N PHE A 92 15.38 1.78 0.37
CA PHE A 92 13.97 1.53 0.70
C PHE A 92 13.42 2.74 1.44
N VAL A 93 12.24 3.21 1.02
CA VAL A 93 11.50 4.28 1.69
C VAL A 93 10.11 3.77 2.03
N PRO A 94 9.79 3.50 3.31
CA PRO A 94 8.51 2.96 3.71
C PRO A 94 7.39 4.00 3.56
N PHE A 95 6.16 3.53 3.37
CA PHE A 95 4.98 4.41 3.28
C PHE A 95 3.70 3.79 3.82
N LEU A 96 3.66 2.47 4.00
CA LEU A 96 2.66 1.75 4.77
C LEU A 96 3.38 0.70 5.62
N GLN A 97 2.75 0.29 6.70
CA GLN A 97 3.18 -0.85 7.50
C GLN A 97 2.03 -1.85 7.61
N ASP A 98 2.35 -3.10 7.87
CA ASP A 98 1.35 -4.03 8.33
C ASP A 98 1.27 -4.12 9.86
N GLY A 99 0.21 -4.74 10.38
CA GLY A 99 0.00 -4.94 11.81
C GLY A 99 1.00 -5.91 12.47
N LEU A 100 1.89 -6.54 11.70
CA LEU A 100 2.95 -7.42 12.18
C LEU A 100 4.31 -6.72 12.25
N GLY A 101 4.43 -5.50 11.73
CA GLY A 101 5.66 -4.71 11.74
C GLY A 101 6.47 -4.77 10.45
N ASP A 102 5.93 -5.37 9.38
CA ASP A 102 6.55 -5.34 8.06
C ASP A 102 6.23 -4.03 7.32
N TYR A 103 7.12 -3.63 6.41
CA TYR A 103 7.04 -2.32 5.76
C TYR A 103 6.87 -2.43 4.25
N TYR A 104 5.87 -1.75 3.72
CA TYR A 104 5.73 -1.53 2.28
C TYR A 104 6.60 -0.35 1.87
N CYS A 105 7.57 -0.62 1.02
CA CYS A 105 8.63 0.32 0.68
C CYS A 105 8.65 0.62 -0.83
N PHE A 106 8.90 1.89 -1.17
CA PHE A 106 9.44 2.24 -2.47
C PHE A 106 10.89 1.77 -2.55
N TRP A 107 11.26 1.04 -3.60
CA TRP A 107 12.62 0.59 -3.84
C TRP A 107 13.33 1.44 -4.89
N TYR A 108 14.15 2.38 -4.45
CA TYR A 108 15.05 3.14 -5.31
C TYR A 108 16.42 2.46 -5.43
N HIS A 109 17.14 2.79 -6.50
CA HIS A 109 18.46 2.22 -6.80
C HIS A 109 18.45 0.68 -6.98
N HIS A 110 17.29 0.10 -7.27
CA HIS A 110 17.17 -1.33 -7.56
C HIS A 110 18.08 -1.75 -8.73
N ASP A 111 18.52 -3.00 -8.72
CA ASP A 111 19.37 -3.59 -9.75
C ASP A 111 18.65 -4.59 -10.66
N LEU A 112 17.33 -4.71 -10.50
CA LEU A 112 16.47 -5.61 -11.28
C LEU A 112 16.67 -5.43 -12.81
N PRO A 113 17.18 -6.44 -13.53
CA PRO A 113 17.57 -6.29 -14.94
C PRO A 113 16.39 -6.25 -15.91
N TYR A 114 15.17 -6.41 -15.40
CA TYR A 114 13.94 -6.47 -16.17
C TYR A 114 13.03 -5.25 -15.95
N LEU A 115 13.44 -4.29 -15.11
CA LEU A 115 12.79 -3.01 -14.92
C LEU A 115 13.69 -1.86 -15.39
N SER A 116 13.09 -0.76 -15.80
CA SER A 116 13.82 0.48 -16.06
C SER A 116 14.38 1.02 -14.75
N LYS A 117 15.51 1.73 -14.80
CA LYS A 117 16.07 2.42 -13.62
C LYS A 117 15.18 3.57 -13.11
N ASP A 118 14.24 4.02 -13.93
CA ASP A 118 13.25 5.03 -13.58
C ASP A 118 11.99 4.42 -12.95
N ASP A 119 11.82 3.09 -13.01
CA ASP A 119 10.73 2.42 -12.29
C ASP A 119 11.01 2.47 -10.79
N VAL A 120 9.95 2.56 -9.98
CA VAL A 120 10.06 2.56 -8.52
C VAL A 120 9.19 1.41 -8.01
N PRO A 121 9.76 0.19 -7.91
CA PRO A 121 9.04 -0.98 -7.44
C PRO A 121 8.56 -0.79 -6.00
N ILE A 122 7.47 -1.49 -5.68
CA ILE A 122 7.01 -1.63 -4.31
C ILE A 122 7.40 -3.01 -3.80
N VAL A 123 8.05 -3.03 -2.64
CA VAL A 123 8.43 -4.25 -1.94
C VAL A 123 7.80 -4.31 -0.56
N LEU A 124 7.59 -5.52 -0.03
CA LEU A 124 7.33 -5.75 1.38
C LEU A 124 8.64 -6.16 2.04
N PHE A 125 9.19 -5.32 2.90
CA PHE A 125 10.34 -5.64 3.74
C PHE A 125 9.86 -6.36 4.99
N HIS A 126 10.43 -7.53 5.26
CA HIS A 126 10.09 -8.30 6.45
C HIS A 126 11.01 -7.93 7.62
N HIS A 127 10.45 -7.54 8.76
CA HIS A 127 11.25 -7.10 9.90
C HIS A 127 12.03 -8.23 10.58
N ASP A 128 11.51 -9.45 10.53
CA ASP A 128 12.08 -10.64 11.16
C ASP A 128 13.02 -11.44 10.24
N TYR A 129 13.07 -11.11 8.95
CA TYR A 129 13.84 -11.84 7.95
C TYR A 129 14.81 -10.92 7.21
N ASP A 130 15.80 -11.51 6.54
CA ASP A 130 16.77 -10.79 5.73
C ASP A 130 16.24 -10.58 4.30
N GLU A 131 14.93 -10.70 4.08
CA GLU A 131 14.30 -10.79 2.77
C GLU A 131 13.23 -9.71 2.56
N ALA A 132 13.01 -9.37 1.29
CA ALA A 132 11.88 -8.56 0.87
C ALA A 132 11.17 -9.18 -0.34
N ASP A 133 9.85 -9.02 -0.41
CA ASP A 133 9.01 -9.50 -1.51
C ASP A 133 8.71 -8.40 -2.51
N ILE A 134 8.86 -8.68 -3.80
CA ILE A 134 8.50 -7.72 -4.85
C ILE A 134 7.00 -7.82 -5.18
N LEU A 135 6.25 -6.75 -4.90
CA LEU A 135 4.79 -6.75 -5.02
C LEU A 135 4.26 -6.04 -6.27
N ALA A 136 4.94 -4.98 -6.72
CA ALA A 136 4.52 -4.21 -7.88
C ALA A 136 5.72 -3.50 -8.53
N LYS A 137 5.62 -3.20 -9.82
CA LYS A 137 6.66 -2.44 -10.54
C LYS A 137 6.58 -0.92 -10.32
N ASP A 138 5.40 -0.43 -9.93
CA ASP A 138 5.10 0.97 -9.71
C ASP A 138 3.95 1.12 -8.69
N LEU A 139 3.75 2.34 -8.17
CA LEU A 139 2.70 2.63 -7.19
C LEU A 139 1.28 2.38 -7.72
N GLN A 140 1.05 2.54 -9.02
CA GLN A 140 -0.28 2.37 -9.59
C GLN A 140 -0.68 0.88 -9.65
N ASP A 141 0.26 0.02 -10.03
CA ASP A 141 0.13 -1.44 -9.91
C ASP A 141 -0.06 -1.84 -8.44
N PHE A 142 0.63 -1.19 -7.50
CA PHE A 142 0.47 -1.46 -6.08
C PHE A 142 -0.89 -1.02 -5.50
N ILE A 143 -1.45 0.11 -5.96
CA ILE A 143 -2.82 0.50 -5.57
C ILE A 143 -3.82 -0.56 -6.04
N PHE A 144 -3.64 -1.11 -7.24
CA PHE A 144 -4.45 -2.23 -7.71
C PHE A 144 -4.26 -3.50 -6.85
N TYR A 145 -3.00 -3.84 -6.50
CA TYR A 145 -2.68 -4.91 -5.55
C TYR A 145 -3.45 -4.73 -4.23
N LEU A 146 -3.36 -3.55 -3.61
CA LEU A 146 -4.01 -3.23 -2.34
C LEU A 146 -5.53 -3.37 -2.40
N MET A 147 -6.14 -2.86 -3.49
CA MET A 147 -7.60 -2.92 -3.67
C MET A 147 -8.12 -4.36 -3.88
N LEU A 148 -7.32 -5.24 -4.47
CA LEU A 148 -7.61 -6.67 -4.55
C LEU A 148 -7.39 -7.36 -3.19
N TYR A 149 -6.26 -7.07 -2.54
CA TYR A 149 -5.89 -7.67 -1.27
C TYR A 149 -6.94 -7.39 -0.18
N GLY A 150 -7.46 -6.17 -0.11
CA GLY A 150 -8.50 -5.78 0.84
C GLY A 150 -9.86 -6.48 0.67
N VAL A 151 -10.02 -7.34 -0.35
CA VAL A 151 -11.22 -8.17 -0.54
C VAL A 151 -10.93 -9.68 -0.59
N VAL A 152 -9.71 -10.09 -0.25
CA VAL A 152 -9.34 -11.51 -0.06
C VAL A 152 -9.86 -12.02 1.28
N ASP A 153 -9.68 -11.21 2.33
CA ASP A 153 -10.17 -11.48 3.68
C ASP A 153 -10.85 -10.20 4.19
N ILE A 154 -12.18 -10.24 4.25
CA ILE A 154 -13.03 -9.16 4.70
C ILE A 154 -13.53 -9.56 6.09
N GLU A 155 -13.17 -8.75 7.09
CA GLU A 155 -13.69 -8.94 8.44
C GLU A 155 -15.19 -8.61 8.47
N SER A 156 -16.04 -9.60 8.18
CA SER A 156 -17.50 -9.45 8.09
C SER A 156 -18.13 -9.01 9.42
N ASP A 157 -17.50 -9.37 10.54
CA ASP A 157 -17.91 -8.97 11.88
C ASP A 157 -17.45 -7.54 12.25
N SER A 158 -16.64 -6.90 11.39
CA SER A 158 -16.22 -5.51 11.57
C SER A 158 -17.35 -4.57 11.20
N GLU A 159 -17.72 -3.69 12.14
CA GLU A 159 -18.64 -2.58 11.86
C GLU A 159 -18.12 -1.63 10.76
N LEU A 160 -16.83 -1.71 10.41
CA LEU A 160 -16.25 -0.97 9.29
C LEU A 160 -16.78 -1.46 7.94
N MET A 161 -17.22 -2.71 7.82
CA MET A 161 -17.73 -3.31 6.59
C MET A 161 -19.26 -3.49 6.59
N GLN A 162 -19.97 -2.85 7.54
CA GLN A 162 -21.41 -2.61 7.38
C GLN A 162 -21.66 -1.81 6.09
N ASP A 163 -22.65 -2.24 5.31
CA ASP A 163 -22.93 -1.72 3.96
C ASP A 163 -21.77 -1.93 2.96
N ILE A 164 -21.18 -3.13 2.96
CA ILE A 164 -20.03 -3.53 2.12
C ILE A 164 -20.13 -3.03 0.67
N GLU A 165 -21.28 -3.19 0.02
CA GLU A 165 -21.50 -2.74 -1.36
C GLU A 165 -21.32 -1.22 -1.51
N THR A 166 -21.83 -0.44 -0.55
CA THR A 166 -21.70 1.02 -0.56
C THR A 166 -20.26 1.44 -0.28
N ASN A 167 -19.60 0.80 0.68
CA ASN A 167 -18.22 1.11 1.05
C ASN A 167 -17.27 0.81 -0.11
N LEU A 168 -17.40 -0.36 -0.75
CA LEU A 168 -16.61 -0.74 -1.92
C LEU A 168 -16.90 0.17 -3.12
N ALA A 169 -18.15 0.58 -3.35
CA ALA A 169 -18.49 1.54 -4.40
C ALA A 169 -17.83 2.91 -4.17
N ASN A 170 -17.83 3.41 -2.93
CA ASN A 170 -17.17 4.66 -2.55
C ASN A 170 -15.64 4.54 -2.66
N TYR A 171 -15.08 3.41 -2.25
CA TYR A 171 -13.66 3.11 -2.35
C TYR A 171 -13.18 3.07 -3.81
N LEU A 172 -13.91 2.37 -4.68
CA LEU A 172 -13.64 2.40 -6.12
C LEU A 172 -13.75 3.81 -6.71
N LYS A 173 -14.73 4.60 -6.27
CA LYS A 173 -14.92 5.98 -6.72
C LYS A 173 -13.75 6.88 -6.31
N SER A 174 -13.29 6.84 -5.06
CA SER A 174 -12.19 7.68 -4.58
C SER A 174 -10.85 7.31 -5.22
N HIS A 175 -10.66 6.04 -5.59
CA HIS A 175 -9.40 5.53 -6.14
C HIS A 175 -9.29 5.58 -7.67
N LYS A 176 -10.40 5.77 -8.39
CA LYS A 176 -10.45 5.74 -9.86
C LYS A 176 -9.34 6.51 -10.57
N LYS A 177 -8.97 7.70 -10.06
CA LYS A 177 -7.94 8.57 -10.67
C LYS A 177 -6.50 8.05 -10.51
N TYR A 178 -6.28 7.07 -9.65
CA TYR A 178 -4.96 6.48 -9.40
C TYR A 178 -4.79 5.12 -10.10
N LEU A 179 -5.85 4.57 -10.69
CA LEU A 179 -5.84 3.28 -11.36
C LEU A 179 -5.63 3.44 -12.87
N LYS A 180 -5.08 2.40 -13.49
CA LYS A 180 -5.18 2.23 -14.95
C LYS A 180 -6.62 1.90 -15.33
N PRO A 181 -7.10 2.27 -16.53
CA PRO A 181 -8.45 1.94 -16.97
C PRO A 181 -8.80 0.45 -16.85
N GLU A 182 -7.87 -0.43 -17.22
CA GLU A 182 -8.04 -1.88 -17.13
C GLU A 182 -8.14 -2.38 -15.68
N HIS A 183 -7.35 -1.81 -14.77
CA HIS A 183 -7.42 -2.14 -13.34
C HIS A 183 -8.76 -1.73 -12.75
N TYR A 184 -9.24 -0.54 -13.11
CA TYR A 184 -10.55 -0.06 -12.68
C TYR A 184 -11.67 -1.02 -13.09
N ASP A 185 -11.66 -1.51 -14.33
CA ASP A 185 -12.69 -2.43 -14.82
C ASP A 185 -12.65 -3.79 -14.10
N VAL A 186 -11.46 -4.29 -13.76
CA VAL A 186 -11.29 -5.52 -12.99
C VAL A 186 -11.81 -5.37 -11.56
N ILE A 187 -11.38 -4.32 -10.83
CA ILE A 187 -11.86 -4.05 -9.48
C ILE A 187 -13.38 -3.85 -9.46
N LYS A 188 -13.91 -3.08 -10.42
CA LYS A 188 -15.35 -2.84 -10.53
C LYS A 188 -16.15 -4.13 -10.69
N LYS A 189 -15.63 -5.10 -11.45
CA LYS A 189 -16.27 -6.40 -11.62
C LYS A 189 -16.29 -7.17 -10.29
N ILE A 190 -15.17 -7.23 -9.58
CA ILE A 190 -15.01 -7.96 -8.32
C ILE A 190 -15.89 -7.36 -7.23
N TYR A 191 -15.87 -6.03 -7.08
CA TYR A 191 -16.69 -5.32 -6.10
C TYR A 191 -18.20 -5.41 -6.39
N GLY A 192 -18.59 -5.91 -7.58
CA GLY A 192 -19.97 -6.22 -7.93
C GLY A 192 -20.37 -7.67 -7.63
N TYR A 193 -19.48 -8.49 -7.07
CA TYR A 193 -19.85 -9.83 -6.60
C TYR A 193 -20.70 -9.72 -5.33
N ASN A 194 -21.67 -10.61 -5.19
CA ASN A 194 -22.44 -10.71 -3.96
C ASN A 194 -21.52 -11.24 -2.85
N PHE A 195 -21.44 -10.51 -1.75
CA PHE A 195 -20.75 -10.98 -0.55
C PHE A 195 -21.54 -12.16 0.06
N ASP A 196 -20.82 -13.21 0.40
CA ASP A 196 -21.35 -14.41 1.06
C ASP A 196 -20.70 -14.49 2.44
N ASP A 197 -21.47 -14.25 3.50
CA ASP A 197 -20.98 -14.23 4.89
C ASP A 197 -20.37 -15.58 5.34
N ASN A 198 -20.47 -16.64 4.53
CA ASN A 198 -19.79 -17.92 4.78
C ASN A 198 -18.38 -17.99 4.17
N LYS A 199 -17.92 -16.93 3.49
CA LYS A 199 -16.59 -16.82 2.88
C LYS A 199 -15.78 -15.74 3.59
N GLU A 200 -14.46 -15.89 3.50
CA GLU A 200 -13.50 -14.91 4.02
C GLU A 200 -13.55 -13.61 3.19
N GLY A 201 -13.67 -13.68 1.86
CA GLY A 201 -13.72 -12.49 1.00
C GLY A 201 -14.52 -12.64 -0.29
N LEU A 202 -14.41 -11.65 -1.18
CA LEU A 202 -15.02 -11.67 -2.51
C LEU A 202 -14.27 -12.55 -3.51
N ILE A 203 -12.97 -12.72 -3.28
CA ILE A 203 -12.06 -13.60 -4.02
C ILE A 203 -11.20 -14.36 -3.01
N ASP A 204 -10.73 -15.55 -3.37
CA ASP A 204 -9.74 -16.26 -2.55
C ASP A 204 -8.29 -15.88 -2.91
N GLU A 205 -7.32 -16.36 -2.11
CA GLU A 205 -5.90 -16.11 -2.32
C GLU A 205 -5.41 -16.61 -3.71
N GLY A 206 -5.96 -17.72 -4.19
CA GLY A 206 -5.61 -18.27 -5.50
C GLY A 206 -6.09 -17.38 -6.65
N GLU A 207 -7.31 -16.85 -6.55
CA GLU A 207 -7.85 -15.86 -7.48
C GLU A 207 -7.07 -14.55 -7.42
N PHE A 208 -6.69 -14.09 -6.22
CA PHE A 208 -5.84 -12.92 -6.03
C PHE A 208 -4.50 -13.06 -6.77
N ILE A 209 -3.73 -14.12 -6.49
CA ILE A 209 -2.44 -14.38 -7.13
C ILE A 209 -2.60 -14.45 -8.65
N LYS A 210 -3.63 -15.14 -9.14
CA LYS A 210 -3.94 -15.23 -10.57
C LYS A 210 -4.16 -13.84 -11.17
N MET A 211 -4.96 -12.99 -10.54
CA MET A 211 -5.22 -11.63 -11.04
C MET A 211 -3.98 -10.75 -11.05
N LEU A 212 -3.10 -10.88 -10.05
CA LEU A 212 -1.81 -10.18 -10.05
C LEU A 212 -0.96 -10.58 -11.26
N HIS A 213 -0.86 -11.88 -11.56
CA HIS A 213 -0.13 -12.34 -12.74
C HIS A 213 -0.78 -11.90 -14.06
N GLU A 214 -2.12 -11.85 -14.14
CA GLU A 214 -2.84 -11.43 -15.35
C GLU A 214 -2.77 -9.92 -15.62
N HIS A 215 -2.77 -9.08 -14.57
CA HIS A 215 -2.97 -7.63 -14.70
C HIS A 215 -1.79 -6.75 -14.24
N ILE A 216 -0.84 -7.29 -13.49
CA ILE A 216 0.44 -6.63 -13.12
C ILE A 216 1.60 -7.33 -13.83
N GLY A 217 1.62 -8.67 -13.76
CA GLY A 217 2.45 -9.59 -14.53
C GLY A 217 3.78 -9.06 -15.07
N PHE A 218 4.85 -9.14 -14.27
CA PHE A 218 6.21 -8.89 -14.72
C PHE A 218 7.18 -9.93 -14.14
N LYS A 219 8.38 -10.01 -14.71
CA LYS A 219 9.43 -10.88 -14.19
C LYS A 219 9.76 -10.46 -12.74
N GLY A 220 9.75 -11.39 -11.79
CA GLY A 220 10.03 -11.09 -10.38
C GLY A 220 8.83 -10.64 -9.54
N LEU A 221 7.62 -10.57 -10.10
CA LEU A 221 6.39 -10.41 -9.31
C LEU A 221 6.26 -11.59 -8.32
N LEU A 222 6.01 -11.27 -7.04
CA LEU A 222 5.87 -12.22 -5.92
C LEU A 222 7.11 -13.12 -5.72
N THR A 223 8.30 -12.58 -5.99
CA THR A 223 9.55 -13.25 -5.62
C THR A 223 10.24 -12.51 -4.48
N SER A 224 10.75 -13.28 -3.54
CA SER A 224 11.59 -12.80 -2.43
C SER A 224 13.05 -12.67 -2.86
N PHE A 225 13.77 -11.74 -2.26
CA PHE A 225 15.21 -11.58 -2.41
C PHE A 225 15.85 -11.17 -1.09
N ASP A 226 17.10 -11.59 -0.89
CA ASP A 226 17.94 -11.10 0.21
C ASP A 226 18.19 -9.60 0.02
N CYS A 227 17.76 -8.81 0.99
CA CYS A 227 17.78 -7.36 0.93
C CYS A 227 18.87 -6.74 1.82
N ARG A 228 19.75 -7.54 2.44
CA ARG A 228 20.86 -7.07 3.27
C ARG A 228 22.22 -7.00 2.55
#